data_AF-A0A763GRM4-F1
#
_entry.id   AF-A0A763GRM4-F1
#
_cell.length_a   1.000
_cell.length_b   1.000
_cell.length_c   1.000
_cell.angle_alpha   90.00
_cell.angle_beta   90.00
_cell.angle_gamma   90.00
#
_symmetry.space_group_name_H-M   'P 1'
#
loop_
_entity.id
_entity.type
_entity.pdbx_description
1 polymer ?
#
loop_
_entity_poly.entity_id
_entity_poly.type
_entity_poly.pdbx_seq_one_letter_code
_entity_poly.pdbx_strand_id
1 'polypeptide(L)'
;MKERGITDGLTMNQLAERNAEHVAKRIAELENSETQLINERDAAESALADMYQAATGERPEWSNMFGFSDAVDVVEERLATLEANQSQTTPTGIQLITEAIGAHGYIVGCLLQGRPDLALEESRKWVSAFGQAAEIVSAQDAAGIKVKGE
;
A
#
# COMPACT_ATOMS: atom_id res chain seq x y z
N MET A 1 26.56 -23.03 80.35
CA MET A 1 25.39 -23.43 79.55
C MET A 1 24.50 -22.22 79.32
N LYS A 2 24.47 -21.69 78.10
CA LYS A 2 23.42 -20.78 77.61
C LYS A 2 23.25 -21.14 76.13
N GLU A 3 22.29 -22.01 75.85
CA GLU A 3 21.82 -22.24 74.49
C GLU A 3 21.25 -20.91 73.99
N ARG A 4 21.97 -20.26 73.08
CA ARG A 4 21.39 -19.19 72.27
C ARG A 4 20.57 -19.90 71.20
N GLY A 5 19.27 -20.06 71.44
CA GLY A 5 18.30 -20.36 70.40
C GLY A 5 18.22 -19.16 69.46
N ILE A 6 19.13 -19.11 68.48
CA ILE A 6 19.03 -18.20 67.36
C ILE A 6 17.96 -18.81 66.45
N THR A 7 16.70 -18.44 66.66
CA THR A 7 15.64 -18.73 65.70
C THR A 7 15.72 -17.71 64.56
N ASP A 8 16.64 -17.94 63.63
CA ASP A 8 16.65 -17.26 62.32
C ASP A 8 15.55 -17.79 61.37
N GLY A 9 14.71 -18.71 61.85
CA GLY A 9 13.62 -19.30 61.06
C GLY A 9 12.32 -18.51 61.23
N LEU A 10 11.87 -17.85 60.15
CA LEU A 10 10.42 -17.61 59.98
C LEU A 10 9.69 -18.93 60.24
N THR A 11 8.56 -18.88 60.94
CA THR A 11 7.69 -20.06 61.05
C THR A 11 7.21 -20.46 59.65
N MET A 12 6.93 -21.75 59.44
CA MET A 12 6.42 -22.24 58.14
C MET A 12 5.18 -21.49 57.67
N ASN A 13 4.36 -20.98 58.60
CA ASN A 13 3.18 -20.17 58.27
C ASN A 13 3.56 -18.80 57.70
N GLN A 14 4.55 -18.13 58.29
CA GLN A 14 5.05 -16.83 57.80
C GLN A 14 5.72 -16.97 56.42
N LEU A 15 6.40 -18.10 56.15
CA LEU A 15 6.97 -18.38 54.82
C LEU A 15 5.87 -18.60 53.77
N ALA A 16 4.81 -19.31 54.14
CA ALA A 16 3.66 -19.52 53.27
C ALA A 16 2.94 -18.20 52.96
N GLU A 17 2.72 -17.35 53.96
CA GLU A 17 2.12 -16.01 53.81
C GLU A 17 2.97 -15.13 52.87
N ARG A 18 4.29 -15.04 53.10
CA ARG A 18 5.19 -14.26 52.24
C ARG A 18 5.21 -14.78 50.80
N ASN A 19 5.18 -16.09 50.61
CA ASN A 19 5.12 -16.69 49.27
C ASN A 19 3.78 -16.41 48.59
N ALA A 20 2.67 -16.46 49.33
CA ALA A 20 1.34 -16.13 48.80
C ALA A 20 1.26 -14.65 48.39
N GLU A 21 1.79 -13.74 49.21
CA GLU A 21 1.89 -12.31 48.88
C GLU A 21 2.74 -12.07 47.62
N HIS A 22 3.88 -12.75 47.51
CA HIS A 22 4.74 -12.64 46.33
C HIS A 22 4.06 -13.14 45.05
N VAL A 23 3.37 -14.28 45.13
CA VAL A 23 2.61 -14.84 44.00
C VAL A 23 1.45 -13.91 43.62
N ALA A 24 0.69 -13.41 44.59
CA ALA A 24 -0.41 -12.49 44.35
C ALA A 24 0.07 -11.21 43.65
N LYS A 25 1.20 -10.65 44.10
CA LYS A 25 1.82 -9.49 43.44
C LYS A 25 2.20 -9.80 41.99
N ARG A 26 2.80 -10.97 41.75
CA ARG A 26 3.21 -11.38 40.39
C ARG A 26 2.02 -11.60 39.46
N ILE A 27 0.92 -12.16 39.98
CA ILE A 27 -0.34 -12.32 39.25
C ILE A 27 -0.88 -10.94 38.84
N ALA A 28 -0.98 -10.00 39.79
CA ALA A 28 -1.47 -8.65 39.50
C ALA A 28 -0.60 -7.91 38.46
N GLU A 29 0.73 -8.07 38.53
CA GLU A 29 1.65 -7.53 37.52
C GLU A 29 1.39 -8.13 36.12
N LEU A 30 1.18 -9.45 36.05
CA LEU A 30 0.89 -10.14 34.80
C LEU A 30 -0.46 -9.74 34.21
N GLU A 31 -1.52 -9.68 35.03
CA GLU A 31 -2.86 -9.24 34.61
C GLU A 31 -2.84 -7.81 34.04
N ASN A 32 -2.09 -6.92 34.69
CA ASN A 32 -1.90 -5.56 34.19
C ASN A 32 -1.13 -5.54 32.86
N SER A 33 -0.05 -6.33 32.76
CA SER A 33 0.74 -6.43 31.52
C SER A 33 -0.07 -7.05 30.37
N GLU A 34 -0.91 -8.03 30.64
CA GLU A 34 -1.77 -8.67 29.64
C GLU A 34 -2.81 -7.69 29.11
N THR A 35 -3.44 -6.94 30.01
CA THR A 35 -4.39 -5.88 29.64
C THR A 35 -3.72 -4.84 28.74
N GLN A 36 -2.49 -4.43 29.07
CA GLN A 36 -1.72 -3.50 28.25
C GLN A 36 -1.45 -4.09 26.84
N LEU A 37 -0.97 -5.32 26.75
CA LEU A 37 -0.68 -5.98 25.48
C LEU A 37 -1.91 -6.14 24.59
N ILE A 38 -3.08 -6.42 25.19
CA ILE A 38 -4.36 -6.47 24.45
C ILE A 38 -4.68 -5.10 23.86
N ASN A 39 -4.57 -4.02 24.64
CA ASN A 39 -4.83 -2.67 24.14
C ASN A 39 -3.86 -2.27 23.01
N GLU A 40 -2.58 -2.60 23.14
CA GLU A 40 -1.57 -2.34 22.11
C GLU A 40 -1.86 -3.15 20.84
N ARG A 41 -2.23 -4.42 20.98
CA ARG A 41 -2.63 -5.28 19.86
C ARG A 41 -3.86 -4.71 19.15
N ASP A 42 -4.92 -4.36 19.87
CA ASP A 42 -6.17 -3.87 19.30
C ASP A 42 -5.96 -2.53 18.57
N ALA A 43 -5.09 -1.66 19.12
CA ALA A 43 -4.68 -0.43 18.47
C ALA A 43 -3.90 -0.69 17.16
N ALA A 44 -2.97 -1.65 17.17
CA ALA A 44 -2.21 -2.03 15.98
C ALA A 44 -3.11 -2.67 14.90
N GLU A 45 -4.03 -3.55 15.31
CA GLU A 45 -5.02 -4.17 14.43
C GLU A 45 -5.91 -3.11 13.76
N SER A 46 -6.39 -2.12 14.52
CA SER A 46 -7.18 -1.03 13.95
C SER A 46 -6.36 -0.18 12.97
N ALA A 47 -5.11 0.16 13.29
CA ALA A 47 -4.26 0.93 12.39
C ALA A 47 -3.99 0.19 11.07
N LEU A 48 -3.73 -1.12 11.14
CA LEU A 48 -3.56 -1.96 9.94
C LEU A 48 -4.85 -2.08 9.13
N ALA A 49 -6.01 -2.21 9.79
CA ALA A 49 -7.30 -2.22 9.13
C ALA A 49 -7.60 -0.89 8.40
N ASP A 50 -7.24 0.23 9.00
CA ASP A 50 -7.40 1.56 8.38
C ASP A 50 -6.48 1.71 7.16
N MET A 51 -5.23 1.25 7.25
CA MET A 51 -4.31 1.23 6.09
C MET A 51 -4.84 0.34 4.96
N TYR A 52 -5.28 -0.86 5.29
CA TYR A 52 -5.86 -1.79 4.31
C TYR A 52 -7.09 -1.19 3.63
N GLN A 53 -8.00 -0.60 4.40
CA GLN A 53 -9.19 0.06 3.86
C GLN A 53 -8.84 1.26 2.98
N ALA A 54 -7.85 2.06 3.37
CA ALA A 54 -7.40 3.19 2.55
C ALA A 54 -6.89 2.75 1.17
N ALA A 55 -6.19 1.61 1.11
CA ALA A 55 -5.63 1.08 -0.13
C ALA A 55 -6.63 0.27 -0.98
N THR A 56 -7.53 -0.48 -0.35
CA THR A 56 -8.42 -1.44 -1.04
C THR A 56 -9.85 -0.95 -1.17
N GLY A 57 -10.29 -0.03 -0.30
CA GLY A 57 -11.66 0.49 -0.22
C GLY A 57 -12.55 -0.23 0.81
N GLU A 58 -12.15 -1.39 1.32
CA GLU A 58 -12.92 -2.20 2.27
C GLU A 58 -12.09 -2.55 3.51
N ARG A 59 -12.73 -2.74 4.67
CA ARG A 59 -12.01 -3.21 5.87
C ARG A 59 -11.66 -4.70 5.73
N PRO A 60 -10.52 -5.14 6.27
CA PRO A 60 -10.17 -6.55 6.25
C PRO A 60 -11.06 -7.35 7.22
N GLU A 61 -11.35 -8.60 6.86
CA GLU A 61 -11.98 -9.58 7.74
C GLU A 61 -10.90 -10.48 8.33
N TRP A 62 -10.45 -10.17 9.55
CA TRP A 62 -9.43 -10.95 10.23
C TRP A 62 -9.90 -12.37 10.49
N SER A 63 -9.07 -13.35 10.16
CA SER A 63 -9.37 -14.76 10.42
C SER A 63 -8.08 -15.55 10.64
N ASN A 64 -8.22 -16.80 11.06
CA ASN A 64 -7.07 -17.70 11.20
C ASN A 64 -6.35 -18.00 9.87
N MET A 65 -7.01 -17.75 8.73
CA MET A 65 -6.47 -17.98 7.38
C MET A 65 -6.09 -16.67 6.68
N PHE A 66 -6.40 -15.51 7.28
CA PHE A 66 -6.12 -14.19 6.72
C PHE A 66 -5.68 -13.26 7.84
N GLY A 67 -4.36 -13.06 7.91
CA GLY A 67 -3.69 -12.28 8.93
C GLY A 67 -3.06 -11.00 8.39
N PHE A 68 -2.21 -10.38 9.21
CA PHE A 68 -1.59 -9.09 8.89
C PHE A 68 -0.67 -9.14 7.67
N SER A 69 0.06 -10.25 7.47
CA SER A 69 0.94 -10.40 6.30
C SER A 69 0.12 -10.42 5.01
N ASP A 70 -0.95 -11.20 4.97
CA ASP A 70 -1.82 -11.29 3.79
C ASP A 70 -2.43 -9.93 3.45
N ALA A 71 -2.85 -9.18 4.48
CA ALA A 71 -3.36 -7.82 4.30
C ALA A 71 -2.30 -6.88 3.71
N VAL A 72 -1.05 -6.95 4.17
CA VAL A 72 0.06 -6.14 3.64
C VAL A 72 0.36 -6.51 2.18
N ASP A 73 0.40 -7.81 1.85
CA ASP A 73 0.66 -8.29 0.49
C ASP A 73 -0.39 -7.76 -0.51
N VAL A 74 -1.67 -7.76 -0.11
CA VAL A 74 -2.76 -7.20 -0.93
C VAL A 74 -2.59 -5.69 -1.15
N VAL A 75 -2.19 -4.96 -0.10
CA VAL A 75 -1.93 -3.51 -0.21
C VAL A 75 -0.77 -3.24 -1.16
N GLU A 76 0.30 -4.03 -1.09
CA GLU A 76 1.46 -3.93 -1.99
C GLU A 76 1.07 -4.21 -3.44
N GLU A 77 0.32 -5.29 -3.70
CA GLU A 77 -0.19 -5.61 -5.04
C GLU A 77 -1.07 -4.48 -5.58
N ARG A 78 -1.93 -3.90 -4.73
CA ARG A 78 -2.77 -2.78 -5.14
C ARG A 78 -1.97 -1.54 -5.49
N LEU A 79 -0.95 -1.21 -4.69
CA LEU A 79 -0.07 -0.08 -4.96
C LEU A 79 0.66 -0.25 -6.30
N ALA A 80 1.26 -1.43 -6.53
CA ALA A 80 1.94 -1.73 -7.79
C ALA A 80 0.98 -1.61 -9.00
N THR A 81 -0.26 -2.06 -8.85
CA THR A 81 -1.30 -1.93 -9.89
C THR A 81 -1.65 -0.46 -10.17
N LEU A 82 -1.80 0.35 -9.11
CA LEU A 82 -2.11 1.77 -9.25
C LEU A 82 -0.96 2.53 -9.91
N GLU A 83 0.28 2.25 -9.55
CA GLU A 83 1.48 2.84 -10.15
C GLU A 83 1.62 2.47 -11.64
N ALA A 84 1.35 1.22 -11.98
CA ALA A 84 1.31 0.76 -13.37
C ALA A 84 0.21 1.47 -14.18
N ASN A 85 -0.98 1.67 -13.60
CA ASN A 85 -2.08 2.36 -14.25
C ASN A 85 -1.84 3.87 -14.39
N GLN A 86 -1.22 4.51 -13.39
CA GLN A 86 -0.90 5.95 -13.46
C GLN A 86 0.11 6.26 -14.57
N SER A 87 0.93 5.28 -14.94
CA SER A 87 1.88 5.37 -16.07
C SER A 87 1.21 5.37 -17.45
N GLN A 88 -0.12 5.17 -17.55
CA GLN A 88 -0.80 5.05 -18.85
C GLN A 88 -0.96 6.37 -19.61
N THR A 89 -0.85 7.55 -18.97
CA THR A 89 -0.89 8.84 -19.70
C THR A 89 0.32 9.69 -19.34
N THR A 90 1.35 9.63 -20.19
CA THR A 90 2.56 10.43 -20.02
C THR A 90 2.29 11.90 -20.35
N PRO A 91 3.05 12.86 -19.80
CA PRO A 91 2.96 14.26 -20.20
C PRO A 91 3.11 14.46 -21.72
N THR A 92 3.97 13.65 -22.35
CA THR A 92 4.13 13.60 -23.81
C THR A 92 2.85 13.16 -24.52
N GLY A 93 2.15 12.15 -23.99
CA GLY A 93 0.85 11.72 -24.52
C GLY A 93 -0.22 12.80 -24.42
N ILE A 94 -0.26 13.54 -23.30
CA ILE A 94 -1.18 14.68 -23.11
C ILE A 94 -0.90 15.78 -24.15
N GLN A 95 0.37 16.10 -24.36
CA GLN A 95 0.78 17.10 -25.36
C GLN A 95 0.37 16.67 -26.78
N LEU A 96 0.64 15.41 -27.16
CA LEU A 96 0.28 14.88 -28.48
C LEU A 96 -1.23 14.98 -28.74
N ILE A 97 -2.06 14.61 -27.75
CA ILE A 97 -3.53 14.72 -27.85
C ILE A 97 -3.96 16.19 -27.99
N THR A 98 -3.36 17.09 -27.22
CA THR A 98 -3.69 18.52 -27.25
C THR A 98 -3.39 19.15 -28.62
N GLU A 99 -2.21 18.86 -29.17
CA GLU A 99 -1.80 19.33 -30.49
C GLU A 99 -2.67 18.72 -31.60
N ALA A 100 -3.01 17.42 -31.49
CA ALA A 100 -3.88 16.75 -32.44
C ALA A 100 -5.26 17.41 -32.50
N ILE A 101 -5.85 17.76 -31.37
CA ILE A 101 -7.14 18.48 -31.30
C ILE A 101 -7.04 19.83 -32.05
N GLY A 102 -5.96 20.59 -31.81
CA GLY A 102 -5.72 21.86 -32.51
C GLY A 102 -5.64 21.71 -34.03
N ALA A 103 -4.92 20.69 -34.49
CA ALA A 103 -4.79 20.41 -35.91
C ALA A 103 -6.09 19.97 -36.57
N HIS A 104 -6.93 19.19 -35.88
CA HIS A 104 -8.27 18.87 -36.37
C HIS A 104 -9.09 20.15 -36.59
N GLY A 105 -9.03 21.10 -35.64
CA GLY A 105 -9.65 22.41 -35.80
C GLY A 105 -9.14 23.16 -37.03
N TYR A 106 -7.83 23.17 -37.25
CA TYR A 106 -7.20 23.80 -38.42
C TYR A 106 -7.63 23.15 -39.75
N ILE A 107 -7.62 21.82 -39.83
CA ILE A 107 -8.04 21.05 -41.01
C ILE A 107 -9.50 21.37 -41.36
N VAL A 108 -10.39 21.31 -40.37
CA VAL A 108 -11.81 21.66 -40.56
C VAL A 108 -11.96 23.10 -41.04
N GLY A 109 -11.21 24.05 -40.45
CA GLY A 109 -11.19 25.44 -40.89
C GLY A 109 -10.76 25.61 -42.36
N CYS A 110 -9.72 24.89 -42.79
CA CYS A 110 -9.25 24.91 -44.18
C CYS A 110 -10.31 24.37 -45.15
N LEU A 111 -10.98 23.28 -44.80
CA LEU A 111 -12.05 22.70 -45.62
C LEU A 111 -13.23 23.66 -45.76
N LEU A 112 -13.67 24.29 -44.67
CA LEU A 112 -14.76 25.28 -44.68
C LEU A 112 -14.42 26.53 -45.50
N GLN A 113 -13.13 26.87 -45.60
CA GLN A 113 -12.64 28.00 -46.40
C GLN A 113 -12.34 27.63 -47.86
N GLY A 114 -12.62 26.39 -48.29
CA GLY A 114 -12.35 25.94 -49.64
C GLY A 114 -10.85 25.80 -49.95
N ARG A 115 -10.02 25.54 -48.92
CA ARG A 115 -8.57 25.29 -49.05
C ARG A 115 -8.22 23.82 -48.73
N PRO A 116 -8.63 22.87 -49.58
CA PRO A 116 -8.41 21.44 -49.34
C PRO A 116 -6.93 21.03 -49.43
N ASP A 117 -6.11 21.82 -50.11
CA ASP A 117 -4.66 21.66 -50.21
C ASP A 117 -3.97 21.76 -48.85
N LEU A 118 -4.30 22.78 -48.06
CA LEU A 118 -3.75 22.96 -46.71
C LEU A 118 -4.30 21.93 -45.72
N ALA A 119 -5.58 21.58 -45.86
CA ALA A 119 -6.19 20.51 -45.08
C ALA A 119 -5.46 19.17 -45.30
N LEU A 120 -5.14 18.86 -46.56
CA LEU A 120 -4.39 17.67 -46.92
C LEU A 120 -2.94 17.72 -46.43
N GLU A 121 -2.28 18.87 -46.55
CA GLU A 121 -0.91 19.06 -46.06
C GLU A 121 -0.84 18.79 -44.55
N GLU A 122 -1.73 19.40 -43.77
CA GLU A 122 -1.78 19.22 -42.33
C GLU A 122 -2.13 17.77 -41.96
N SER A 123 -3.09 17.16 -42.65
CA SER A 123 -3.45 15.76 -42.45
C SER A 123 -2.25 14.81 -42.64
N ARG A 124 -1.39 15.08 -43.63
CA ARG A 124 -0.19 14.25 -43.89
C ARG A 124 0.83 14.35 -42.77
N LYS A 125 1.01 15.54 -42.17
CA LYS A 125 1.90 15.73 -41.02
C LYS A 125 1.45 14.85 -39.85
N TRP A 126 0.14 14.83 -39.58
CA TRP A 126 -0.44 14.03 -38.50
C TRP A 126 -0.39 12.52 -38.75
N VAL A 127 -0.56 12.07 -39.99
CA VAL A 127 -0.33 10.66 -40.34
C VAL A 127 1.11 10.24 -40.01
N SER A 128 2.10 11.09 -40.29
CA SER A 128 3.50 10.82 -39.93
C SER A 128 3.72 10.86 -38.41
N ALA A 129 3.16 11.87 -37.73
CA ALA A 129 3.32 12.03 -36.28
C ALA A 129 2.72 10.85 -35.50
N PHE A 130 1.53 10.38 -35.90
CA PHE A 130 0.92 9.20 -35.29
C PHE A 130 1.67 7.90 -35.64
N GLY A 131 2.22 7.78 -36.85
CA GLY A 131 3.07 6.65 -37.21
C GLY A 131 4.30 6.54 -36.30
N GLN A 132 4.99 7.65 -36.07
CA GLN A 132 6.14 7.70 -35.16
C GLN A 132 5.74 7.39 -33.71
N ALA A 133 4.60 7.93 -33.25
CA ALA A 133 4.08 7.63 -31.92
C ALA A 133 3.75 6.13 -31.75
N ALA A 134 3.17 5.49 -32.76
CA ALA A 134 2.85 4.05 -32.73
C ALA A 134 4.10 3.16 -32.67
N GLU A 135 5.20 3.55 -33.34
CA GLU A 135 6.49 2.85 -33.23
C GLU A 135 7.07 2.94 -31.81
N ILE A 136 6.96 4.11 -31.17
CA ILE A 136 7.42 4.30 -29.78
C ILE A 136 6.62 3.43 -28.80
N VAL A 137 5.29 3.42 -28.92
CA VAL A 137 4.42 2.58 -28.08
C VAL A 137 4.74 1.09 -28.25
N SER A 138 4.90 0.64 -29.49
CA SER A 138 5.25 -0.76 -29.79
C SER A 138 6.61 -1.16 -29.20
N ALA A 139 7.58 -0.24 -29.16
CA ALA A 139 8.90 -0.47 -28.56
C ALA A 139 8.84 -0.50 -27.02
N GLN A 140 7.97 0.30 -26.40
CA GLN A 140 7.75 0.32 -24.95
C GLN A 140 7.08 -0.97 -24.46
N ASP A 141 6.07 -1.47 -25.18
CA ASP A 141 5.41 -2.75 -24.87
C ASP A 141 6.40 -3.93 -24.91
N ALA A 142 7.32 -3.93 -25.89
CA ALA A 142 8.36 -4.94 -25.99
C ALA A 142 9.39 -4.88 -24.85
N ALA A 143 9.64 -3.71 -24.27
CA ALA A 143 10.53 -3.54 -23.12
C ALA A 143 9.88 -3.96 -21.81
N GLY A 144 8.58 -3.68 -21.61
CA GLY A 144 7.82 -4.10 -20.43
C GLY A 144 7.69 -5.62 -20.26
N ILE A 145 7.67 -6.37 -21.37
CA ILE A 145 7.64 -7.85 -21.36
C ILE A 145 8.96 -8.45 -20.82
N LYS A 146 10.10 -7.80 -21.05
CA LYS A 146 11.42 -8.34 -20.65
C LYS A 146 11.69 -8.25 -19.14
N VAL A 147 11.03 -7.33 -18.42
CA VAL A 147 11.28 -7.11 -16.98
C VAL A 147 10.54 -8.12 -16.10
N LYS A 148 9.47 -8.76 -16.60
CA LYS A 148 8.65 -9.73 -15.83
C LYS A 148 9.18 -11.18 -15.85
N GLY A 149 10.43 -11.40 -16.29
CA GLY A 149 10.94 -12.74 -16.62
C GLY A 149 12.14 -13.26 -15.81
N GLU A 150 12.57 -12.58 -14.73
CA GLU A 150 13.67 -13.03 -13.85
C GLU A 150 13.18 -13.39 -12.44
#